data_AF-A0A5J6SMW1-F1
#
_entry.id   AF-A0A5J6SMW1-F1
#
_cell.length_a   1.000
_cell.length_b   1.000
_cell.length_c   1.000
_cell.angle_alpha   90.00
_cell.angle_beta   90.00
_cell.angle_gamma   90.00
#
_symmetry.space_group_name_H-M   'P 1'
#
loop_
_entity.id
_entity.type
_entity.pdbx_description
1 polymer ?
#
loop_
_entity_poly.entity_id
_entity_poly.type
_entity_poly.pdbx_seq_one_letter_code
_entity_poly.pdbx_strand_id
1 'polypeptide(L)'
;MNWLKGYWELEEEIATSEKKLKQLQGDPSIQILESFIEEKKNTKTELVELVSTFKWLGNVILKLKYIDGMTLENIAAHLGFSASYIYKKHAELMNTMKGEVN
;
A
#
# COMPACT_ATOMS: atom_id res chain seq x y z
N MET A 1 11.54 -8.51 3.19
CA MET A 1 10.09 -8.81 3.35
C MET A 1 9.32 -7.58 2.90
N ASN A 2 8.94 -7.55 1.62
CA ASN A 2 8.41 -6.36 0.95
C ASN A 2 6.88 -6.29 1.09
N TRP A 3 6.39 -5.83 2.25
CA TRP A 3 4.95 -5.68 2.53
C TRP A 3 4.24 -4.74 1.54
N LEU A 4 4.97 -3.79 0.94
CA LEU A 4 4.43 -2.84 -0.02
C LEU A 4 3.95 -3.53 -1.30
N LYS A 5 4.64 -4.60 -1.72
CA LYS A 5 4.20 -5.44 -2.84
C LYS A 5 2.84 -6.08 -2.54
N GLY A 6 2.69 -6.70 -1.36
CA GLY A 6 1.41 -7.30 -0.95
C GLY A 6 0.28 -6.28 -0.83
N TYR A 7 0.58 -5.06 -0.38
CA TYR A 7 -0.40 -3.96 -0.38
C TYR A 7 -0.90 -3.62 -1.79
N TRP A 8 0.00 -3.50 -2.77
CA TRP A 8 -0.39 -3.22 -4.16
C TRP A 8 -1.14 -4.37 -4.81
N GLU A 9 -0.77 -5.62 -4.54
CA GLU A 9 -1.49 -6.80 -5.01
C GLU A 9 -2.94 -6.80 -4.47
N LEU A 10 -3.13 -6.51 -3.18
CA LEU A 10 -4.46 -6.38 -2.59
C LEU A 10 -5.27 -5.24 -3.21
N GLU A 11 -4.66 -4.07 -3.42
CA GLU A 11 -5.32 -2.93 -4.09
C GLU A 11 -5.77 -3.30 -5.51
N GLU A 12 -4.92 -3.99 -6.27
CA GLU A 12 -5.23 -4.42 -7.64
C GLU A 12 -6.35 -5.47 -7.68
N GLU A 13 -6.32 -6.45 -6.79
CA GLU A 13 -7.35 -7.47 -6.65
C GLU A 13 -8.71 -6.85 -6.29
N ILE A 14 -8.73 -5.92 -5.32
CA ILE A 14 -9.93 -5.19 -4.90
C ILE A 14 -10.47 -4.39 -6.09
N ALA A 15 -9.64 -3.58 -6.75
CA ALA A 15 -10.06 -2.74 -7.86
C ALA A 15 -10.62 -3.57 -9.03
N THR A 16 -10.00 -4.71 -9.34
CA THR A 16 -10.46 -5.63 -10.38
C THR A 16 -11.81 -6.26 -10.01
N SER A 17 -11.96 -6.67 -8.75
CA SER A 17 -13.19 -7.27 -8.23
C SER A 17 -14.34 -6.26 -8.21
N GLU A 18 -14.09 -5.03 -7.79
CA GLU A 18 -15.08 -3.93 -7.81
C GLU A 18 -15.49 -3.57 -9.25
N LYS A 19 -14.55 -3.58 -10.20
CA LYS A 19 -14.86 -3.40 -11.62
C LYS A 19 -15.77 -4.51 -12.15
N LYS A 20 -15.50 -5.76 -11.77
CA LYS A 20 -16.34 -6.92 -12.12
C LYS A 20 -17.72 -6.82 -11.49
N LEU A 21 -17.80 -6.44 -10.22
CA LEU A 21 -19.05 -6.26 -9.49
C LEU A 21 -19.98 -5.27 -10.20
N LYS A 22 -19.44 -4.13 -10.67
CA LYS A 22 -20.20 -3.14 -11.44
C LYS A 22 -20.79 -3.68 -12.74
N GLN A 23 -20.20 -4.72 -13.32
CA GLN A 23 -20.66 -5.33 -14.58
C GLN A 23 -21.73 -6.40 -14.39
N LEU A 24 -21.86 -6.97 -13.18
CA LEU A 24 -22.72 -8.12 -12.89
C LEU A 24 -24.15 -7.74 -12.44
N GLN A 25 -24.66 -6.58 -12.87
CA GLN A 25 -25.96 -6.06 -12.42
C GLN A 25 -27.08 -7.12 -12.49
N GLY A 26 -27.66 -7.46 -11.33
CA GLY A 26 -28.75 -8.43 -11.22
C GLY A 26 -28.34 -9.90 -11.08
N ASP A 27 -27.04 -10.19 -11.01
CA ASP A 27 -26.53 -11.55 -10.84
C ASP A 27 -26.52 -11.98 -9.35
N PRO A 28 -27.06 -13.16 -8.99
CA PRO A 28 -26.99 -13.68 -7.62
C PRO A 28 -25.57 -13.80 -7.04
N SER A 29 -24.55 -13.94 -7.89
CA SER A 29 -23.14 -13.98 -7.48
C SER A 29 -22.60 -12.66 -6.92
N ILE A 30 -23.35 -11.56 -7.05
CA ILE A 30 -23.02 -10.26 -6.46
C ILE A 30 -22.69 -10.41 -4.96
N GLN A 31 -23.52 -11.13 -4.20
CA GLN A 31 -23.35 -11.25 -2.75
C GLN A 31 -22.03 -11.95 -2.39
N ILE A 32 -21.66 -12.98 -3.16
CA ILE A 32 -20.41 -13.71 -2.96
C ILE A 32 -19.22 -12.81 -3.28
N LEU A 33 -19.30 -12.04 -4.36
CA LEU A 33 -18.25 -11.13 -4.78
C LEU A 33 -18.10 -9.94 -3.81
N GLU A 34 -19.19 -9.40 -3.29
CA GLU A 34 -19.19 -8.36 -2.26
C GLU A 34 -18.53 -8.87 -0.98
N SER A 35 -18.90 -10.06 -0.50
CA SER A 35 -18.27 -10.67 0.68
C SER A 35 -16.77 -10.88 0.47
N PHE A 36 -16.36 -11.31 -0.72
CA PHE A 36 -14.94 -11.46 -1.06
C PHE A 36 -14.19 -10.13 -1.07
N ILE A 37 -14.79 -9.08 -1.64
CA ILE A 37 -14.20 -7.72 -1.64
C ILE A 37 -14.02 -7.21 -0.21
N GLU A 38 -15.02 -7.40 0.66
CA GLU A 38 -14.95 -6.98 2.06
C GLU A 38 -13.87 -7.75 2.83
N GLU A 39 -13.74 -9.06 2.62
CA GLU A 39 -12.64 -9.84 3.21
C GLU A 39 -11.27 -9.28 2.80
N LYS A 40 -11.08 -8.95 1.51
CA LYS A 40 -9.83 -8.36 1.01
C LYS A 40 -9.56 -6.97 1.57
N LYS A 41 -10.59 -6.14 1.73
CA LYS A 41 -10.49 -4.83 2.38
C LYS A 41 -10.08 -4.95 3.85
N ASN A 42 -10.60 -5.96 4.55
CA ASN A 42 -10.19 -6.25 5.93
C ASN A 42 -8.72 -6.67 5.99
N THR A 43 -8.28 -7.61 5.14
CA THR A 43 -6.86 -7.99 5.05
C THR A 43 -5.95 -6.80 4.76
N LYS A 44 -6.35 -5.92 3.84
CA LYS A 44 -5.62 -4.68 3.54
C LYS A 44 -5.54 -3.76 4.76
N THR A 45 -6.63 -3.63 5.52
CA THR A 45 -6.67 -2.83 6.75
C THR A 45 -5.74 -3.39 7.81
N GLU A 46 -5.78 -4.69 8.07
CA GLU A 46 -4.87 -5.37 9.00
C GLU A 46 -3.39 -5.19 8.60
N LEU A 47 -3.09 -5.24 7.30
CA LEU A 47 -1.74 -4.98 6.79
C LEU A 47 -1.29 -3.54 7.10
N VAL A 48 -2.16 -2.55 6.89
CA VAL A 48 -1.87 -1.14 7.19
C VAL A 48 -1.66 -0.94 8.69
N GLU A 49 -2.45 -1.58 9.54
CA GLU A 49 -2.29 -1.54 10.99
C GLU A 49 -0.95 -2.15 11.42
N LEU A 50 -0.62 -3.34 10.92
CA LEU A 50 0.65 -4.01 11.18
C LEU A 50 1.84 -3.12 10.79
N VAL A 51 1.82 -2.57 9.57
CA VAL A 51 2.88 -1.68 9.08
C VAL A 51 2.98 -0.41 9.90
N SER A 52 1.86 0.09 10.42
CA SER A 52 1.83 1.28 11.29
C SER A 52 2.53 1.03 12.63
N THR A 53 2.71 -0.22 13.06
CA THR A 53 3.51 -0.55 14.26
C THR A 53 5.02 -0.43 14.02
N PHE A 54 5.47 -0.40 12.77
CA PHE A 54 6.88 -0.37 12.43
C PHE A 54 7.49 1.01 12.67
N LYS A 55 8.48 1.07 13.56
CA LYS A 55 9.21 2.31 13.91
C LYS A 55 10.40 2.60 13.01
N TRP A 56 10.75 1.68 12.11
CA TRP A 56 11.87 1.88 11.21
C TRP A 56 11.55 2.96 10.18
N LEU A 57 12.44 3.93 10.05
CA LEU A 57 12.25 5.12 9.22
C LEU A 57 11.84 4.80 7.77
N GLY A 58 12.42 3.75 7.18
CA GLY A 58 12.05 3.36 5.81
C GLY A 58 10.59 2.93 5.68
N ASN A 59 10.04 2.19 6.65
CA ASN A 59 8.63 1.79 6.63
C ASN A 59 7.71 2.99 6.79
N VAL A 60 8.10 3.95 7.64
CA VAL A 60 7.36 5.21 7.83
C VAL A 60 7.34 6.02 6.52
N ILE A 61 8.49 6.16 5.85
CA ILE A 61 8.59 6.85 4.55
C ILE A 61 7.70 6.18 3.51
N LEU A 62 7.74 4.85 3.41
CA LEU A 62 6.96 4.09 2.42
C LEU A 62 5.46 4.17 2.69
N LYS A 63 5.03 4.06 3.95
CA LYS A 63 3.62 4.24 4.33
C LYS A 63 3.14 5.64 3.96
N LEU A 64 3.84 6.69 4.40
CA LEU A 64 3.44 8.06 4.12
C LEU A 64 3.37 8.33 2.60
N LYS A 65 4.29 7.74 1.84
CA LYS A 65 4.36 7.91 0.38
C LYS A 65 3.22 7.20 -0.35
N TYR A 66 2.97 5.94 -0.04
CA TYR A 66 2.13 5.06 -0.87
C TYR A 66 0.76 4.77 -0.28
N ILE A 67 0.60 4.84 1.05
CA ILE A 67 -0.68 4.68 1.73
C ILE A 67 -1.30 6.07 1.97
N ASP A 68 -0.54 6.99 2.56
CA ASP A 68 -1.06 8.32 2.91
C ASP A 68 -0.96 9.34 1.75
N GLY A 69 -0.38 8.93 0.61
CA GLY A 69 -0.33 9.72 -0.62
C GLY A 69 0.57 10.97 -0.58
N MET A 70 1.48 11.08 0.40
CA MET A 70 2.33 12.25 0.57
C MET A 70 3.45 12.34 -0.48
N THR A 71 3.90 13.57 -0.76
CA THR A 71 5.12 13.80 -1.54
C THR A 71 6.37 13.62 -0.67
N LEU A 72 7.54 13.38 -1.25
CA LEU A 72 8.77 13.18 -0.47
C LEU A 72 9.19 14.45 0.28
N GLU A 73 8.86 15.61 -0.29
CA GLU A 73 9.04 16.94 0.29
C GLU A 73 8.14 17.12 1.51
N ASN A 74 6.86 16.76 1.40
CA ASN A 74 5.93 16.81 2.53
C ASN A 74 6.31 15.81 3.63
N ILE A 75 6.81 14.63 3.27
CA ILE A 75 7.33 13.66 4.22
C ILE A 75 8.54 14.22 4.96
N ALA A 76 9.46 14.89 4.26
CA ALA A 76 10.61 15.53 4.88
C ALA A 76 10.19 16.60 5.89
N ALA A 77 9.26 17.48 5.50
CA ALA A 77 8.69 18.48 6.39
C ALA A 77 7.97 17.84 7.60
N HIS A 78 7.17 16.80 7.37
CA HIS A 78 6.41 16.09 8.41
C HIS A 78 7.33 15.40 9.44
N LEU A 79 8.44 14.83 8.98
CA LEU A 79 9.40 14.11 9.84
C LEU A 79 10.53 14.99 10.39
N GLY A 80 10.58 16.28 10.03
CA GLY A 80 11.64 17.20 10.45
C GLY A 80 13.00 16.93 9.82
N PHE A 81 13.04 16.28 8.65
CA PHE A 81 14.27 16.02 7.90
C PHE A 81 14.41 16.97 6.71
N SER A 82 15.62 17.05 6.14
CA SER A 82 15.81 17.73 4.86
C SER A 82 15.23 16.89 3.72
N ALA A 83 14.69 17.56 2.70
CA ALA A 83 14.17 16.89 1.51
C ALA A 83 15.23 15.96 0.87
N SER A 84 16.47 16.45 0.72
CA SER A 84 17.60 15.68 0.17
C SER A 84 17.86 14.37 0.92
N TYR A 85 17.72 14.36 2.26
CA TYR A 85 17.89 13.15 3.05
C TYR A 85 16.79 12.12 2.76
N ILE A 86 15.52 12.57 2.70
CA ILE A 86 14.38 11.70 2.39
C ILE A 86 14.47 11.16 0.97
N TYR A 87 14.84 11.96 -0.03
CA TYR A 87 15.05 11.45 -1.40
C TYR A 87 16.13 10.37 -1.44
N LYS A 88 17.27 10.60 -0.79
CA LYS A 88 18.36 9.61 -0.75
C LYS A 88 17.89 8.31 -0.09
N LYS A 89 17.21 8.42 1.06
CA LYS A 89 16.66 7.25 1.75
C LYS A 89 15.63 6.52 0.91
N HIS A 90 14.71 7.22 0.27
CA HIS A 90 13.73 6.61 -0.65
C HIS A 90 14.43 5.87 -1.79
N ALA A 91 15.44 6.46 -2.42
CA ALA A 91 16.21 5.79 -3.48
C ALA A 91 16.92 4.51 -2.97
N GLU A 92 17.52 4.54 -1.78
CA GLU A 92 18.11 3.35 -1.13
C GLU A 92 17.05 2.24 -0.95
N LEU A 93 15.86 2.59 -0.43
CA LEU A 93 14.75 1.65 -0.23
C LEU A 93 14.29 1.03 -1.56
N MET A 94 14.12 1.85 -2.60
CA MET A 94 13.69 1.37 -3.92
C MET A 94 14.73 0.44 -4.54
N ASN A 95 16.03 0.68 -4.31
CA ASN A 95 17.08 -0.20 -4.81
C ASN A 95 17.08 -1.55 -4.06
N THR A 96 16.90 -1.55 -2.75
CA THR A 96 16.76 -2.80 -1.98
C THR A 96 15.55 -3.61 -2.46
N MET A 97 14.41 -2.96 -2.70
CA MET A 97 13.22 -3.63 -3.22
C MET A 97 13.42 -4.24 -4.60
N LYS A 98 14.17 -3.58 -5.48
CA LYS A 98 14.52 -4.12 -6.80
C LYS A 98 15.52 -5.27 -6.71
N GLY A 99 16.44 -5.23 -5.74
CA GLY A 99 17.45 -6.26 -5.54
C GLY A 99 16.90 -7.57 -4.96
N GLU A 100 15.79 -7.53 -4.20
CA GLU A 100 15.10 -8.74 -3.69
C GLU A 100 14.37 -9.55 -4.78
N VAL A 101 14.36 -9.10 -6.05
CA VAL A 101 13.64 -9.74 -7.18
C VAL A 101 14.58 -10.55 -8.11
N ASN A 102 15.88 -10.66 -7.77
CA ASN A 102 16.86 -11.45 -8.53
C ASN A 102 17.25 -12.75 -7.82
#